data_AF-A0A7S4IT11-F1
#
_entry.id   AF-A0A7S4IT11-F1
#
_cell.length_a   1.000
_cell.length_b   1.000
_cell.length_c   1.000
_cell.angle_alpha   90.00
_cell.angle_beta   90.00
_cell.angle_gamma   90.00
#
_symmetry.space_group_name_H-M   'P 1'
#
loop_
_entity.id
_entity.type
_entity.pdbx_description
1 polymer ?
#
loop_
_entity_poly.entity_id
_entity_poly.type
_entity_poly.pdbx_seq_one_letter_code
_entity_poly.pdbx_strand_id
1 'polypeptide(L)'
;EVGVHIADVTHFVPHNSLLDCEARERGTTVYLADRRMDMLPHILSGQLCSLHEGIDRFAMSVIWTVDAETFDVMDTWYGKTIIHSSHEFSYQTADAILNNKFSAKDKKDLSQKTGRKNEYEIVR
;
A
#
# COMPACT_ATOMS: atom_id res chain seq x y z
N GLU A 1 -3.20 8.97 -15.28
CA GLU A 1 -2.52 7.72 -14.88
C GLU A 1 -3.02 7.33 -13.50
N VAL A 2 -3.28 6.05 -13.27
CA VAL A 2 -3.73 5.49 -11.99
C VAL A 2 -2.84 4.31 -11.64
N GLY A 3 -2.24 4.33 -10.44
CA GLY A 3 -1.38 3.25 -9.94
C GLY A 3 -1.99 2.56 -8.73
N VAL A 4 -1.99 1.23 -8.73
CA VAL A 4 -2.28 0.40 -7.57
C VAL A 4 -1.03 -0.37 -7.21
N HIS A 5 -0.57 -0.21 -5.96
CA HIS A 5 0.66 -0.80 -5.45
C HIS A 5 0.31 -1.77 -4.33
N ILE A 6 0.54 -3.07 -4.57
CA ILE A 6 0.28 -4.14 -3.61
C ILE A 6 1.61 -4.54 -2.97
N ALA A 7 1.65 -4.75 -1.65
CA ALA A 7 2.84 -5.23 -0.96
C ALA A 7 3.45 -6.48 -1.62
N ASP A 8 4.77 -6.48 -1.88
CA ASP A 8 5.45 -7.64 -2.48
C ASP A 8 5.77 -8.71 -1.44
N VAL A 9 4.74 -9.47 -1.02
CA VAL A 9 4.89 -10.61 -0.11
C VAL A 9 5.78 -11.71 -0.73
N THR A 10 5.79 -11.83 -2.07
CA THR A 10 6.55 -12.87 -2.78
C THR A 10 8.06 -12.69 -2.66
N HIS A 11 8.52 -11.48 -2.33
CA HIS A 11 9.92 -11.21 -2.01
C HIS A 11 10.35 -11.92 -0.71
N PHE A 12 9.45 -12.03 0.28
CA PHE A 12 9.76 -12.54 1.61
C PHE A 12 9.31 -13.98 1.86
N VAL A 13 8.36 -14.48 1.07
CA VAL A 13 7.80 -15.83 1.21
C VAL A 13 8.12 -16.65 -0.05
N PRO A 14 9.27 -17.36 -0.07
CA PRO A 14 9.62 -18.20 -1.20
C PRO A 14 8.63 -19.35 -1.39
N HIS A 15 8.37 -19.68 -2.64
CA HIS A 15 7.49 -20.78 -3.01
C HIS A 15 7.96 -22.11 -2.40
N ASN A 16 7.02 -22.88 -1.82
CA ASN A 16 7.23 -24.15 -1.11
C ASN A 16 8.18 -24.09 0.10
N SER A 17 8.43 -22.90 0.65
CA SER A 17 9.05 -22.76 1.97
C SER A 17 8.11 -23.24 3.08
N LEU A 18 8.64 -23.53 4.28
CA LEU A 18 7.81 -23.86 5.44
C LEU A 18 6.79 -22.75 5.74
N LEU A 19 7.17 -21.50 5.51
CA LEU A 19 6.30 -20.36 5.68
C LEU A 19 5.17 -20.32 4.62
N ASP A 20 5.47 -20.63 3.37
CA ASP A 20 4.46 -20.77 2.32
C ASP A 20 3.49 -21.91 2.62
N CYS A 21 3.99 -23.06 3.10
CA CYS A 21 3.14 -24.18 3.51
C CYS A 21 2.18 -23.78 4.65
N GLU A 22 2.67 -23.13 5.69
CA GLU A 22 1.84 -22.63 6.80
C GLU A 22 0.82 -21.58 6.34
N ALA A 23 1.25 -20.62 5.51
CA ALA A 23 0.36 -19.58 4.98
C ALA A 23 -0.75 -20.20 4.11
N ARG A 24 -0.41 -21.21 3.31
CA ARG A 24 -1.35 -21.98 2.48
C ARG A 24 -2.32 -22.81 3.31
N GLU A 25 -1.87 -23.40 4.41
CA GLU A 25 -2.72 -24.13 5.35
C GLU A 25 -3.72 -23.20 6.05
N ARG A 26 -3.28 -22.00 6.47
CA ARG A 26 -4.18 -20.96 7.03
C ARG A 26 -5.14 -20.38 5.99
N GLY A 27 -4.67 -20.19 4.75
CA GLY A 27 -5.42 -19.67 3.61
C GLY A 27 -5.75 -18.18 3.66
N THR A 28 -6.14 -17.64 4.82
CA THR A 28 -6.48 -16.22 4.99
C THR A 28 -6.31 -15.75 6.43
N THR A 29 -6.21 -14.44 6.63
CA THR A 29 -6.30 -13.82 7.95
C THR A 29 -7.78 -13.77 8.37
N VAL A 30 -8.10 -14.29 9.56
CA VAL A 30 -9.46 -14.25 10.10
C VAL A 30 -9.60 -13.09 11.09
N TYR A 31 -10.57 -12.20 10.84
CA TYR A 31 -10.89 -11.07 11.70
C TYR A 31 -12.10 -11.41 12.57
N LEU A 32 -11.92 -11.43 13.89
CA LEU A 32 -12.97 -11.58 14.91
C LEU A 32 -13.20 -10.23 15.60
N ALA A 33 -14.27 -10.12 16.39
CA ALA A 33 -14.61 -8.88 17.08
C ALA A 33 -13.53 -8.40 18.07
N ASP A 34 -12.82 -9.33 18.71
CA ASP A 34 -11.82 -9.08 19.75
C ASP A 34 -10.38 -9.34 19.30
N ARG A 35 -10.18 -10.08 18.20
CA ARG A 35 -8.85 -10.53 17.78
C ARG A 35 -8.72 -10.76 16.28
N ARG A 36 -7.48 -10.83 15.82
CA ARG A 36 -7.11 -11.14 14.45
C ARG A 36 -6.18 -12.34 14.43
N MET A 37 -6.51 -13.35 13.61
CA MET A 37 -5.69 -14.54 13.40
C MET A 37 -4.94 -14.39 12.08
N ASP A 38 -3.69 -13.98 12.14
CA ASP A 38 -2.90 -13.62 10.97
C ASP A 38 -2.50 -14.85 10.12
N MET A 39 -2.63 -14.72 8.80
CA MET A 39 -2.12 -15.70 7.82
C MET A 39 -0.58 -15.79 7.85
N LEU A 40 0.08 -14.65 8.04
CA LEU A 40 1.53 -14.54 8.08
C LEU A 40 1.99 -14.07 9.47
N PRO A 41 3.22 -14.44 9.89
CA PRO A 41 3.83 -13.90 11.10
C PRO A 41 3.76 -12.37 11.14
N HIS A 42 3.55 -11.82 12.34
CA HIS A 42 3.35 -10.38 12.54
C HIS A 42 4.50 -9.51 12.01
N ILE A 43 5.74 -10.00 12.07
CA ILE A 43 6.91 -9.31 11.51
C ILE A 43 6.79 -9.10 9.98
N LEU A 44 6.13 -10.02 9.27
CA LEU A 44 5.88 -9.89 7.85
C LEU A 44 4.64 -9.04 7.59
N SER A 45 3.50 -9.42 8.17
CA SER A 45 2.21 -8.75 7.89
C SER A 45 2.16 -7.31 8.39
N GLY A 46 2.70 -7.04 9.58
CA GLY A 46 2.62 -5.75 10.24
C GLY A 46 3.79 -4.81 9.99
N GLN A 47 4.97 -5.32 9.61
CA GLN A 47 6.18 -4.49 9.48
C GLN A 47 6.76 -4.48 8.07
N LEU A 48 7.21 -5.64 7.56
CA LEU A 48 7.95 -5.72 6.30
C LEU A 48 7.06 -5.54 5.06
N CYS A 49 5.90 -6.17 5.05
CA CYS A 49 4.96 -6.10 3.92
C CYS A 49 3.97 -4.93 4.06
N SER A 50 3.85 -4.31 5.23
CA SER A 50 2.97 -3.14 5.38
C SER A 50 3.59 -1.92 4.69
N LEU A 51 2.81 -1.24 3.86
CA LEU A 51 3.20 -0.06 3.08
C LEU A 51 3.17 1.21 3.94
N HIS A 52 3.95 1.19 5.02
CA HIS A 52 4.06 2.27 5.99
C HIS A 52 4.50 3.59 5.36
N GLU A 53 3.98 4.70 5.90
CA GLU A 53 4.38 6.04 5.48
C GLU A 53 5.86 6.33 5.76
N GLY A 54 6.48 7.11 4.87
CA GLY A 54 7.84 7.62 5.05
C GLY A 54 8.96 6.60 4.89
N ILE A 55 8.67 5.38 4.44
CA ILE A 55 9.67 4.31 4.31
C ILE A 55 9.53 3.61 2.95
N ASP A 56 10.67 3.31 2.33
CA ASP A 56 10.72 2.56 1.07
C ASP A 56 10.24 1.12 1.26
N ARG A 57 9.40 0.65 0.33
CA ARG A 57 8.75 -0.68 0.38
C ARG A 57 8.70 -1.32 -0.99
N PHE A 58 8.93 -2.65 -1.03
CA PHE A 58 8.73 -3.45 -2.23
C PHE A 58 7.24 -3.64 -2.50
N ALA A 59 6.84 -3.42 -3.75
CA ALA A 59 5.47 -3.59 -4.20
C ALA A 59 5.42 -4.32 -5.55
N MET A 60 4.35 -5.07 -5.77
CA MET A 60 3.88 -5.43 -7.11
C MET A 60 2.88 -4.35 -7.54
N SER A 61 3.17 -3.71 -8.66
CA SER A 61 2.43 -2.55 -9.13
C SER A 61 1.67 -2.84 -10.41
N VAL A 62 0.48 -2.26 -10.51
CA VAL A 62 -0.28 -2.15 -11.74
C VAL A 62 -0.51 -0.68 -12.04
N ILE A 63 -0.11 -0.23 -13.22
CA ILE A 63 -0.23 1.16 -13.64
C ILE A 63 -1.10 1.21 -14.90
N TRP A 64 -2.18 1.97 -14.83
CA TRP A 64 -3.09 2.19 -15.94
C TRP A 64 -2.96 3.60 -16.50
N THR A 65 -2.92 3.68 -17.83
CA THR A 65 -3.28 4.92 -18.53
C THR A 65 -4.78 4.87 -18.79
N VAL A 66 -5.53 5.82 -18.24
CA VAL A 66 -6.99 5.86 -18.30
C VAL A 66 -7.41 7.14 -19.00
N ASP A 67 -8.38 7.06 -19.92
CA ASP A 67 -9.01 8.22 -20.54
C ASP A 67 -9.82 9.01 -19.50
N ALA A 68 -9.66 10.33 -19.46
CA ALA A 68 -10.26 11.15 -18.41
C ALA A 68 -11.77 11.41 -18.61
N GLU A 69 -12.28 11.22 -19.83
CA GLU A 69 -13.69 11.46 -20.17
C GLU A 69 -14.48 10.15 -20.15
N THR A 70 -13.95 9.10 -20.79
CA THR A 70 -14.64 7.81 -20.92
C THR A 70 -14.33 6.84 -19.79
N PHE A 71 -13.23 7.06 -19.06
CA PHE A 71 -12.68 6.13 -18.07
C PHE A 71 -12.21 4.79 -18.66
N ASP A 72 -12.00 4.72 -19.97
CA ASP A 72 -11.48 3.52 -20.62
C ASP A 72 -9.99 3.34 -20.29
N VAL A 73 -9.59 2.08 -20.09
CA VAL A 73 -8.18 1.71 -19.91
C VAL A 73 -7.51 1.68 -21.28
N MET A 74 -6.58 2.61 -21.49
CA MET A 74 -5.83 2.77 -22.73
C MET A 74 -4.57 1.90 -22.76
N ASP A 75 -3.90 1.75 -21.62
CA ASP A 75 -2.71 0.94 -21.46
C ASP A 75 -2.61 0.38 -20.03
N THR A 76 -1.93 -0.75 -19.88
CA THR A 76 -1.68 -1.38 -18.58
C THR A 76 -0.26 -1.90 -18.49
N TRP A 77 0.44 -1.51 -17.42
CA TRP A 77 1.75 -2.03 -17.07
C TRP A 77 1.69 -2.79 -15.74
N TYR A 78 2.48 -3.88 -15.67
CA TYR A 78 2.65 -4.69 -14.47
C TYR A 78 4.13 -4.84 -14.17
N GLY A 79 4.51 -4.76 -12.90
CA GLY A 79 5.88 -5.06 -12.50
C GLY A 79 6.17 -4.85 -11.03
N LYS A 80 7.33 -5.37 -10.61
CA LYS A 80 7.86 -5.12 -9.26
C LYS A 80 8.44 -3.71 -9.20
N THR A 81 8.20 -3.02 -8.10
CA THR A 81 8.65 -1.64 -7.88
C THR A 81 9.10 -1.44 -6.43
N ILE A 82 9.78 -0.33 -6.19
CA ILE A 82 9.97 0.25 -4.85
C ILE A 82 9.08 1.48 -4.77
N ILE A 83 8.30 1.62 -3.70
CA ILE A 83 7.45 2.79 -3.45
C ILE A 83 7.83 3.46 -2.13
N HIS A 84 7.53 4.75 -2.02
CA HIS A 84 7.65 5.52 -0.80
C HIS A 84 6.30 6.16 -0.47
N SER A 85 5.54 5.56 0.44
CA SER A 85 4.22 6.10 0.81
C SER A 85 4.39 7.45 1.50
N SER A 86 3.80 8.51 0.95
CA SER A 86 3.94 9.85 1.54
C SER A 86 3.16 10.01 2.84
N HIS A 87 1.99 9.37 2.93
CA HIS A 87 1.07 9.49 4.07
C HIS A 87 0.21 8.24 4.20
N GLU A 88 -0.12 7.86 5.44
CA GLU A 88 -1.15 6.85 5.73
C GLU A 88 -2.47 7.54 6.09
N PHE A 89 -3.49 7.37 5.26
CA PHE A 89 -4.79 8.00 5.47
C PHE A 89 -5.83 7.03 6.03
N SER A 90 -6.57 7.50 7.05
CA SER A 90 -7.85 6.88 7.43
C SER A 90 -8.95 7.25 6.42
N TYR A 91 -10.02 6.46 6.35
CA TYR A 91 -11.17 6.78 5.50
C TYR A 91 -11.80 8.14 5.86
N GLN A 92 -11.86 8.47 7.15
CA GLN A 92 -12.38 9.76 7.63
C GLN A 92 -11.53 10.91 7.12
N THR A 93 -10.21 10.74 7.14
CA THR A 93 -9.26 11.73 6.62
C THR A 93 -9.42 11.91 5.11
N ALA A 94 -9.51 10.81 4.35
CA ALA A 94 -9.70 10.86 2.90
C ALA A 94 -11.01 11.55 2.51
N ASP A 95 -12.12 11.23 3.19
CA ASP A 95 -13.42 11.87 2.95
C ASP A 95 -13.40 13.38 3.28
N ALA A 96 -12.74 13.75 4.38
CA ALA A 96 -12.59 15.16 4.75
C ALA A 96 -11.80 15.95 3.69
N ILE A 97 -10.76 15.36 3.10
CA ILE A 97 -10.00 15.94 1.98
C ILE A 97 -10.91 16.10 0.76
N LEU A 98 -11.62 15.04 0.37
CA LEU A 98 -12.51 15.03 -0.79
C LEU A 98 -13.60 16.11 -0.68
N ASN A 99 -14.18 16.27 0.52
CA ASN A 99 -15.27 17.21 0.78
C ASN A 99 -14.80 18.63 1.15
N ASN A 100 -13.51 18.96 1.01
CA ASN A 100 -12.92 20.24 1.43
C ASN A 100 -13.19 20.62 2.90
N LYS A 101 -13.43 19.63 3.76
CA LYS A 101 -13.61 19.80 5.22
C LYS A 101 -12.29 19.65 5.98
N PHE A 102 -11.18 19.54 5.25
CA PHE A 102 -9.85 19.33 5.82
C PHE A 102 -9.32 20.61 6.49
N SER A 103 -9.15 20.57 7.81
CA SER A 103 -8.86 21.76 8.62
C SER A 103 -7.38 22.15 8.59
N ALA A 104 -7.09 23.41 8.92
CA ALA A 104 -5.71 23.90 9.10
C ALA A 104 -4.95 23.17 10.23
N LYS A 105 -5.67 22.54 11.17
CA LYS A 105 -5.07 21.69 12.21
C LYS A 105 -4.49 20.40 11.62
N ASP A 106 -5.22 19.78 10.70
CA ASP A 106 -4.84 18.53 10.04
C ASP A 106 -3.65 18.75 9.06
N LYS A 107 -3.52 19.97 8.49
CA LYS A 107 -2.39 20.36 7.64
C LYS A 107 -1.05 20.45 8.39
N LYS A 108 -1.04 20.70 9.71
CA LYS A 108 0.20 20.72 10.51
C LYS A 108 0.79 19.32 10.68
N ASP A 109 -0.05 18.31 10.79
CA ASP A 109 0.39 16.91 10.92
C ASP A 109 0.95 16.35 9.61
N LEU A 110 0.40 16.76 8.44
CA LEU A 110 0.97 16.37 7.13
C LEU A 110 2.30 17.09 6.83
N SER A 111 2.44 18.37 7.19
CA SER A 111 3.62 19.18 6.84
C SER A 111 4.86 18.92 7.71
N GLN A 112 4.70 18.36 8.92
CA GLN A 112 5.84 17.97 9.76
C GLN A 112 6.55 16.69 9.29
N LYS A 113 5.92 15.88 8.42
CA LYS A 113 6.46 14.58 7.96
C LYS A 113 7.06 14.57 6.56
N THR A 114 6.75 15.55 5.70
CA THR A 114 7.23 15.59 4.31
C THR A 114 8.58 16.32 4.20
N GLY A 115 9.69 15.61 4.42
CA GLY A 115 11.06 16.11 4.26
C GLY A 115 11.68 15.92 2.86
N ARG A 116 11.00 15.23 1.93
CA ARG A 116 11.45 15.02 0.55
C ARG A 116 10.42 15.58 -0.44
N LYS A 117 10.92 16.29 -1.46
CA LYS A 117 10.12 16.75 -2.61
C LYS A 117 9.47 15.54 -3.28
N ASN A 118 8.23 15.73 -3.72
CA ASN A 118 7.42 14.79 -4.50
C ASN A 118 8.14 14.39 -5.79
N GLU A 119 9.01 13.39 -5.72
CA GLU A 119 9.49 12.65 -6.88
C GLU A 119 8.94 11.24 -6.77
N TYR A 120 7.97 10.93 -7.63
CA TYR A 120 7.55 9.57 -7.88
C TYR A 120 8.69 8.85 -8.59
N GLU A 121 9.71 8.42 -7.84
CA GLU A 121 10.71 7.51 -8.38
C GLU A 121 10.16 6.09 -8.23
N ILE A 122 9.24 5.73 -9.13
CA ILE A 122 9.09 4.32 -9.48
C ILE A 122 10.41 3.98 -10.16
N VAL A 123 11.38 3.52 -9.37
CA VAL A 123 12.63 2.97 -9.90
C VAL A 123 12.22 1.74 -10.71
N ARG A 124 12.17 1.93 -12.04
CA ARG A 124 11.87 0.89 -13.03
C ARG A 124 13.01 -0.09 -13.14
#